data_AF-A0AA96U0Q3-F1
#
_entry.id   AF-A0AA96U0Q3-F1
#
_cell.length_a   1.000
_cell.length_b   1.000
_cell.length_c   1.000
_cell.angle_alpha   90.00
_cell.angle_beta   90.00
_cell.angle_gamma   90.00
#
_symmetry.space_group_name_H-M   'P 1'
#
loop_
_entity.id
_entity.type
_entity.pdbx_description
1 polymer ?
#
loop_
_entity_poly.entity_id
_entity_poly.type
_entity_poly.pdbx_seq_one_letter_code
_entity_poly.pdbx_strand_id
1 'polypeptide(L)'
;MMLIGATIYAFEIPNFFIWIDNKTSSLKGLKKTIARTGLAIAYFNPIWVFRHLAFIKLFSGNYDEINKDLLMIALLSFTVNIPISFTVNFIIQNKIHLNWRFIASAIFSALMAIYYALSETIFN
;
A
#
# COMPACT_ATOMS: atom_id res chain seq x y z
N MET A 1 1.93 3.94 -16.07
CA MET A 1 1.65 3.21 -14.82
C MET A 1 2.17 1.79 -14.74
N MET A 2 1.70 0.90 -15.60
CA MET A 2 1.90 -0.53 -15.41
C MET A 2 3.38 -0.93 -15.47
N LEU A 3 4.18 -0.40 -16.40
CA LEU A 3 5.61 -0.71 -16.49
C LEU A 3 6.45 -0.03 -15.41
N ILE A 4 6.49 1.31 -15.36
CA ILE A 4 7.35 2.04 -14.41
C ILE A 4 6.94 1.76 -12.95
N GLY A 5 5.64 1.75 -12.67
CA GLY A 5 5.11 1.44 -11.33
C GLY A 5 5.37 -0.01 -10.94
N ALA A 6 5.11 -0.99 -11.83
CA ALA A 6 5.37 -2.39 -11.48
C ALA A 6 6.86 -2.68 -11.36
N THR A 7 7.73 -2.07 -12.17
CA THR A 7 9.18 -2.29 -12.05
C THR A 7 9.69 -1.73 -10.73
N ILE A 8 9.40 -0.47 -10.40
CA ILE A 8 9.87 0.12 -9.13
C ILE A 8 9.30 -0.63 -7.94
N TYR A 9 8.00 -0.95 -7.93
CA TYR A 9 7.36 -1.61 -6.80
C TYR A 9 7.72 -3.08 -6.66
N ALA A 10 8.04 -3.78 -7.76
CA ALA A 10 8.54 -5.15 -7.72
C ALA A 10 9.94 -5.24 -7.10
N PHE A 11 10.72 -4.16 -7.11
CA PHE A 11 11.98 -4.11 -6.36
C PHE A 11 11.79 -3.57 -4.94
N GLU A 12 11.04 -2.48 -4.76
CA GLU A 12 10.90 -1.78 -3.47
C GLU A 12 10.19 -2.65 -2.42
N ILE A 13 9.04 -3.24 -2.77
CA ILE A 13 8.14 -3.92 -1.81
C ILE A 13 8.75 -5.23 -1.28
N PRO A 14 9.28 -6.16 -2.12
CA PRO A 14 9.88 -7.39 -1.60
C PRO A 14 11.10 -7.12 -0.72
N ASN A 15 11.94 -6.16 -1.12
CA ASN A 15 13.11 -5.76 -0.33
C ASN A 15 12.69 -5.20 1.03
N PHE A 16 11.64 -4.38 1.07
CA PHE A 16 11.09 -3.88 2.32
C PHE A 16 10.52 -5.01 3.21
N PHE A 17 9.84 -6.00 2.64
CA PHE A 17 9.36 -7.16 3.39
C PHE A 17 10.49 -8.04 3.93
N ILE A 18 11.57 -8.23 3.16
CA ILE A 18 12.78 -8.91 3.63
C ILE A 18 13.41 -8.12 4.79
N TRP A 19 13.50 -6.80 4.66
CA TRP A 19 14.01 -5.92 5.71
C TRP A 19 13.17 -6.01 7.00
N ILE A 20 11.83 -6.01 6.90
CA ILE A 20 10.93 -6.24 8.04
C ILE A 20 11.24 -7.59 8.71
N ASP A 21 11.40 -8.64 7.92
CA ASP A 21 11.65 -9.98 8.44
C ASP A 21 12.97 -10.04 9.22
N ASN A 22 14.03 -9.48 8.64
CA ASN A 22 15.35 -9.35 9.26
C ASN A 22 15.30 -8.51 10.55
N LYS A 23 14.61 -7.36 10.52
CA LYS A 23 14.49 -6.45 11.67
C LYS A 23 13.68 -7.05 12.82
N THR A 24 12.72 -7.93 12.51
CA THR A 24 11.85 -8.59 13.50
C THR A 24 12.30 -10.01 13.85
N SER A 25 13.47 -10.45 13.37
CA SER A 25 14.01 -11.79 13.58
C SER A 25 14.26 -12.13 15.06
N SER A 26 14.70 -11.14 15.86
CA SER A 26 14.97 -11.28 17.29
C SER A 26 13.71 -11.24 18.17
N LEU A 27 12.58 -10.81 17.63
CA LEU A 27 11.31 -10.70 18.35
C LEU A 27 10.58 -12.05 18.36
N LYS A 28 9.81 -12.33 19.42
CA LYS A 28 9.01 -13.56 19.54
C LYS A 28 7.55 -13.25 19.88
N GLY A 29 6.65 -14.16 19.51
CA GLY A 29 5.23 -14.10 19.82
C GLY A 29 4.55 -12.81 19.37
N LEU A 30 3.68 -12.26 20.21
CA LEU A 30 2.87 -11.08 19.90
C LEU A 30 3.69 -9.84 19.52
N LYS A 31 4.87 -9.65 20.14
CA LYS A 31 5.76 -8.51 19.82
C LYS A 31 6.22 -8.54 18.36
N LYS A 32 6.52 -9.74 17.83
CA LYS A 32 6.89 -9.93 16.42
C LYS A 32 5.73 -9.57 15.50
N THR A 33 4.54 -10.05 15.83
CA THR A 33 3.31 -9.79 15.06
C THR A 33 2.99 -8.30 14.98
N ILE A 34 2.99 -7.60 16.12
CA ILE A 34 2.72 -6.16 16.18
C ILE A 34 3.80 -5.38 15.42
N ALA A 35 5.08 -5.72 15.61
CA ALA A 35 6.18 -5.04 14.93
C ALA A 35 6.12 -5.21 13.40
N ARG A 36 5.87 -6.43 12.90
CA ARG A 36 5.76 -6.68 11.45
C ARG A 36 4.60 -5.91 10.83
N THR A 37 3.42 -5.96 11.44
CA THR A 37 2.23 -5.26 10.96
C THR A 37 2.43 -3.75 11.04
N GLY A 38 2.96 -3.23 12.15
CA GLY A 38 3.23 -1.80 12.32
C GLY A 38 4.22 -1.25 11.30
N LEU A 39 5.32 -1.97 11.03
CA LEU A 39 6.29 -1.57 10.00
C LEU A 39 5.69 -1.61 8.59
N ALA A 40 4.86 -2.60 8.27
CA ALA A 40 4.18 -2.65 6.99
C ALA A 40 3.22 -1.47 6.80
N ILE A 41 2.44 -1.11 7.82
CA ILE A 41 1.52 0.02 7.76
C ILE A 41 2.27 1.36 7.71
N ALA A 42 3.38 1.48 8.42
CA ALA A 42 4.24 2.66 8.36
C ALA A 42 4.82 2.89 6.95
N TYR A 43 5.03 1.83 6.17
CA TYR A 43 5.44 1.92 4.77
C TYR A 43 4.30 2.28 3.84
N PHE A 44 3.14 1.62 3.98
CA PHE A 44 1.93 1.94 3.21
C PHE A 44 1.18 3.16 3.75
N ASN A 45 1.91 4.20 4.16
CA ASN A 45 1.39 5.43 4.76
C ASN A 45 0.67 6.35 3.74
N PRO A 46 0.09 7.49 4.15
CA PRO A 46 -0.58 8.42 3.23
C PRO A 46 0.31 8.93 2.07
N ILE A 47 1.62 9.02 2.26
CA ILE A 47 2.57 9.45 1.20
C ILE A 47 2.62 8.39 0.10
N TRP A 48 2.54 7.10 0.46
CA TRP A 48 2.44 6.01 -0.51
C TRP A 48 1.19 6.14 -1.40
N VAL A 49 0.06 6.46 -0.77
CA VAL A 49 -1.22 6.70 -1.46
C VAL A 49 -1.12 7.94 -2.35
N PHE A 50 -0.57 9.04 -1.83
CA PHE A 50 -0.33 10.26 -2.59
C PHE A 50 0.54 10.00 -3.81
N ARG A 51 1.64 9.25 -3.67
CA ARG A 51 2.54 8.89 -4.78
C ARG A 51 1.78 8.14 -5.88
N HIS A 52 0.91 7.19 -5.50
CA HIS A 52 0.06 6.49 -6.46
C HIS A 52 -0.90 7.44 -7.18
N LEU A 53 -1.61 8.30 -6.45
CA LEU A 53 -2.56 9.24 -7.04
C LEU A 53 -1.86 10.28 -7.93
N ALA A 54 -0.71 10.79 -7.50
CA ALA A 54 0.09 11.75 -8.26
C ALA A 54 0.57 11.14 -9.57
N PHE A 55 1.05 9.89 -9.55
CA PHE A 55 1.38 9.19 -10.78
C PHE A 55 0.14 9.01 -11.67
N ILE A 56 -1.05 8.71 -11.12
CA ILE A 56 -2.27 8.54 -11.94
C ILE A 56 -2.55 9.83 -12.69
N LYS A 57 -2.59 10.95 -11.97
CA LYS A 57 -2.84 12.27 -12.56
C LYS A 57 -1.76 12.68 -13.56
N LEU A 58 -0.48 12.39 -13.26
CA LEU A 58 0.65 12.61 -14.17
C LEU A 58 0.47 11.86 -15.51
N PHE A 59 0.12 10.57 -15.45
CA PHE A 59 -0.05 9.74 -16.65
C PHE A 59 -1.40 9.95 -17.36
N SER A 60 -2.40 10.51 -16.68
CA SER A 60 -3.67 10.92 -17.29
C SER A 60 -3.62 12.31 -17.94
N GLY A 61 -2.52 13.06 -17.77
CA GLY A 61 -2.35 14.41 -18.31
C GLY A 61 -2.97 15.53 -17.45
N ASN A 62 -3.47 15.22 -16.26
CA ASN A 62 -4.15 16.16 -15.36
C ASN A 62 -3.15 16.76 -14.34
N TYR A 63 -2.13 17.47 -14.84
CA TYR A 63 -1.04 17.99 -14.01
C TYR A 63 -1.51 19.01 -12.96
N ASP A 64 -2.54 19.80 -13.29
CA ASP A 64 -3.08 20.85 -12.40
C ASP A 64 -3.75 20.29 -11.13
N GLU A 65 -4.13 19.01 -11.16
CA GLU A 65 -4.73 18.32 -10.03
C GLU A 65 -3.68 17.75 -9.05
N ILE A 66 -2.38 17.86 -9.35
CA ILE A 66 -1.28 17.49 -8.44
C ILE A 66 -1.01 18.66 -7.49
N ASN A 67 -1.94 18.89 -6.56
CA ASN A 67 -1.91 20.02 -5.64
C ASN A 67 -2.06 19.56 -4.17
N LYS A 68 -2.26 20.52 -3.26
CA LYS A 68 -2.45 20.22 -1.83
C LYS A 68 -3.72 19.44 -1.54
N ASP A 69 -4.76 19.57 -2.37
CA ASP A 69 -6.01 18.83 -2.21
C ASP A 69 -5.80 17.35 -2.48
N LEU A 70 -4.91 16.99 -3.43
CA LEU A 70 -4.53 15.59 -3.68
C LEU A 70 -3.88 14.94 -2.45
N LEU A 71 -3.08 15.69 -1.69
CA LEU A 71 -2.52 15.21 -0.42
C LEU A 71 -3.62 15.01 0.63
N MET A 72 -4.59 15.91 0.68
CA MET A 72 -5.74 15.80 1.58
C MET A 72 -6.61 14.57 1.24
N ILE A 73 -6.86 14.33 -0.04
CA ILE A 73 -7.53 13.12 -0.55
C ILE A 73 -6.74 11.88 -0.12
N ALA A 74 -5.42 11.86 -0.31
CA ALA A 74 -4.59 10.73 0.10
C ALA A 74 -4.68 10.44 1.60
N LEU A 75 -4.71 11.48 2.45
CA LEU A 75 -4.88 11.36 3.90
C LEU A 75 -6.26 10.80 4.28
N LEU A 76 -7.33 11.33 3.67
CA LEU A 76 -8.69 10.86 3.90
C LEU A 76 -8.88 9.42 3.43
N SER A 77 -8.46 9.11 2.20
CA SER A 77 -8.50 7.76 1.64
C SER A 77 -7.70 6.78 2.50
N PHE A 78 -6.50 7.17 2.98
CA PHE A 78 -5.76 6.32 3.91
C PHE A 78 -6.58 6.07 5.19
N THR A 79 -7.08 7.14 5.83
CA THR A 79 -7.81 7.07 7.10
C THR A 79 -9.04 6.17 7.04
N VAL A 80 -9.86 6.34 5.99
CA VAL A 80 -11.06 5.50 5.78
C VAL A 80 -10.67 4.03 5.55
N ASN A 81 -9.54 3.79 4.88
CA ASN A 81 -9.07 2.44 4.59
C ASN A 81 -8.14 1.85 5.65
N ILE A 82 -7.83 2.56 6.75
CA ILE A 82 -7.00 2.04 7.84
C ILE A 82 -7.49 0.68 8.33
N PRO A 83 -8.79 0.44 8.63
CA PRO A 83 -9.23 -0.85 9.17
C PRO A 83 -8.99 -2.01 8.20
N ILE A 84 -9.28 -1.80 6.92
CA ILE A 84 -9.11 -2.79 5.86
C ILE A 84 -7.62 -3.03 5.61
N SER A 85 -6.86 -1.95 5.41
CA SER A 85 -5.41 -1.98 5.17
C SER A 85 -4.66 -2.63 6.33
N PHE A 86 -5.05 -2.34 7.58
CA PHE A 86 -4.49 -2.96 8.77
C PHE A 86 -4.74 -4.46 8.77
N THR A 87 -5.99 -4.89 8.54
CA THR A 87 -6.38 -6.30 8.54
C THR A 87 -5.64 -7.09 7.46
N VAL A 88 -5.58 -6.57 6.24
CA VAL A 88 -4.89 -7.24 5.14
C VAL A 88 -3.39 -7.28 5.36
N ASN A 89 -2.76 -6.18 5.79
CA ASN A 89 -1.34 -6.17 6.11
C ASN A 89 -1.00 -7.11 7.28
N PHE A 90 -1.86 -7.21 8.28
CA PHE A 90 -1.71 -8.18 9.36
C PHE A 90 -1.68 -9.62 8.82
N ILE A 91 -2.61 -9.97 7.92
CA ILE A 91 -2.66 -11.31 7.31
C ILE A 91 -1.42 -11.56 6.45
N ILE A 92 -1.06 -10.62 5.57
CA ILE A 92 0.11 -10.74 4.68
C ILE A 92 1.39 -10.96 5.48
N GLN A 93 1.61 -10.17 6.53
CA GLN A 93 2.87 -10.22 7.27
C GLN A 93 3.00 -11.44 8.21
N ASN A 94 1.89 -12.02 8.65
CA ASN A 94 1.91 -13.05 9.70
C ASN A 94 1.43 -14.43 9.24
N LYS A 95 0.64 -14.52 8.17
CA LYS A 95 0.09 -15.79 7.66
C LYS A 95 0.69 -16.19 6.30
N ILE A 96 1.17 -15.23 5.51
CA ILE A 96 1.70 -15.50 4.17
C ILE A 96 3.23 -15.64 4.22
N HIS A 97 3.73 -16.69 3.57
CA HIS A 97 5.17 -16.93 3.42
C HIS A 97 5.84 -15.78 2.65
N LEU A 98 7.08 -15.43 2.99
CA LEU A 98 7.78 -14.24 2.49
C LEU A 98 7.73 -14.11 0.96
N ASN A 99 8.00 -15.21 0.23
CA ASN A 99 7.98 -15.26 -1.24
C ASN A 99 6.63 -14.90 -1.87
N TRP A 100 5.52 -15.11 -1.15
CA TRP A 100 4.16 -14.83 -1.62
C TRP A 100 3.62 -13.48 -1.14
N ARG A 101 4.28 -12.82 -0.18
CA ARG A 101 3.79 -11.56 0.38
C ARG A 101 3.67 -10.45 -0.66
N PHE A 102 4.62 -10.38 -1.59
CA PHE A 102 4.57 -9.42 -2.69
C PHE A 102 3.33 -9.64 -3.56
N ILE A 103 3.11 -10.88 -4.01
CA ILE A 103 1.97 -11.24 -4.86
C ILE A 103 0.65 -10.94 -4.13
N ALA A 104 0.54 -11.31 -2.85
CA ALA A 104 -0.65 -11.03 -2.05
C ALA A 104 -0.91 -9.52 -1.90
N SER A 105 0.15 -8.74 -1.65
CA SER A 105 0.05 -7.27 -1.58
C SER A 105 -0.34 -6.66 -2.92
N ALA A 106 0.21 -7.15 -4.02
CA ALA A 106 -0.08 -6.65 -5.36
C ALA A 106 -1.53 -6.93 -5.77
N ILE A 107 -2.03 -8.14 -5.49
CA ILE A 107 -3.43 -8.50 -5.74
C ILE A 107 -4.37 -7.60 -4.93
N PHE A 108 -4.08 -7.39 -3.64
CA PHE A 108 -4.86 -6.49 -2.80
C PHE A 108 -4.90 -5.06 -3.37
N SER A 109 -3.75 -4.51 -3.76
CA SER A 109 -3.68 -3.18 -4.38
C SER A 109 -4.47 -3.09 -5.68
N ALA A 110 -4.44 -4.13 -6.53
CA ALA A 110 -5.22 -4.17 -7.76
C ALA A 110 -6.74 -4.18 -7.49
N LEU A 111 -7.18 -4.96 -6.50
CA LEU A 111 -8.59 -5.00 -6.08
C LEU A 111 -9.06 -3.64 -5.54
N MET A 112 -8.24 -2.98 -4.72
CA MET A 112 -8.55 -1.64 -4.21
C MET A 112 -8.64 -0.61 -5.33
N ALA A 113 -7.77 -0.68 -6.34
CA ALA A 113 -7.82 0.21 -7.49
C ALA A 113 -9.13 0.06 -8.28
N ILE A 114 -9.59 -1.18 -8.50
CA ILE A 114 -10.89 -1.46 -9.14
C ILE A 114 -12.04 -0.95 -8.28
N TYR A 115 -12.00 -1.19 -6.97
CA TYR A 115 -13.02 -0.73 -6.03
C TYR A 115 -13.17 0.79 -6.01
N TYR A 116 -12.05 1.53 -6.01
CA TYR A 116 -12.10 2.99 -6.04
C TYR A 116 -12.65 3.53 -7.36
N ALA A 117 -12.24 2.96 -8.50
CA ALA A 117 -12.77 3.34 -9.81
C ALA A 117 -14.29 3.09 -9.89
N LEU A 118 -14.77 1.96 -9.39
CA LEU A 118 -16.21 1.67 -9.34
C LEU A 118 -16.96 2.62 -8.40
N SER A 119 -16.37 2.93 -7.23
CA SER A 119 -16.97 3.86 -6.28
C SER A 119 -17.15 5.26 -6.88
N GLU A 120 -16.18 5.74 -7.65
CA GLU A 120 -16.29 7.03 -8.36
C GLU A 120 -17.46 7.03 -9.36
N THR A 121 -17.74 5.90 -10.03
CA THR A 121 -18.86 5.81 -10.98
C THR A 121 -20.23 5.58 -10.35
N ILE A 122 -20.29 4.96 -9.16
CA ILE A 122 -21.56 4.57 -8.51
C ILE A 122 -22.09 5.68 -7.59
N PHE A 123 -21.19 6.47 -7.00
CA PHE A 123 -21.53 7.48 -5.99
C PHE A 123 -21.44 8.94 -6.48
N ASN A 124 -21.32 9.13 -7.80
CA ASN A 124 -21.30 10.43 -8.48
C ASN A 124 -22.45 10.49 -9.49
#